data_AF-A0A165HUS7-F1
#
_entry.id   AF-A0A165HUS7-F1
#
_cell.length_a   1.000
_cell.length_b   1.000
_cell.length_c   1.000
_cell.angle_alpha   90.00
_cell.angle_beta   90.00
_cell.angle_gamma   90.00
#
_symmetry.space_group_name_H-M   'P 1'
#
loop_
_entity.id
_entity.type
_entity.pdbx_description
1 polymer ?
#
loop_
_entity_poly.entity_id
_entity_poly.type
_entity_poly.pdbx_seq_one_letter_code
_entity_poly.pdbx_strand_id
1 'polypeptide(L)'
;MAISASRSLKERIFHAITFEFFAIVFTMLIGIFILNKPAGSMGILSVLISVTALLLNIVFNWLFDRVFPFVNGDRPVKIRMLHAIGFEGTLVLFTVPMIAFFLKVTLIDAFMIEIGFLIFFLFYTYLYNWLYDKVRRQIVKA
;
A
#
# COMPACT_ATOMS: atom_id res chain seq x y z
N MET A 1 28.09 19.77 -5.81
CA MET A 1 27.86 18.60 -4.94
C MET A 1 26.87 17.69 -5.62
N ALA A 2 27.33 16.58 -6.21
CA ALA A 2 26.44 15.65 -6.90
C ALA A 2 25.59 14.94 -5.86
N ILE A 3 24.30 15.28 -5.81
CA ILE A 3 23.31 14.54 -5.03
C ILE A 3 23.36 13.11 -5.57
N SER A 4 23.70 12.12 -4.74
CA SER A 4 23.66 10.74 -5.19
C SER A 4 22.25 10.43 -5.70
N ALA A 5 22.17 10.05 -6.97
CA ALA A 5 20.91 9.80 -7.67
C ALA A 5 20.13 8.59 -7.10
N SER A 6 20.71 7.88 -6.13
CA SER A 6 20.24 6.62 -5.57
C SER A 6 20.13 6.71 -4.05
N ARG A 7 18.93 6.50 -3.50
CA ARG A 7 18.70 6.36 -2.05
C ARG A 7 19.49 5.15 -1.53
N SER A 8 20.26 5.36 -0.46
CA SER A 8 21.01 4.29 0.22
C SER A 8 20.06 3.21 0.74
N LEU A 9 20.54 1.97 0.86
CA LEU A 9 19.74 0.86 1.39
C LEU A 9 19.20 1.16 2.80
N LYS A 10 20.01 1.81 3.65
CA LYS A 10 19.58 2.26 4.99
C LYS A 10 18.44 3.28 4.93
N GLU A 11 18.51 4.20 3.98
CA GLU A 11 17.49 5.24 3.77
C GLU A 11 16.18 4.63 3.27
N ARG A 12 16.25 3.65 2.36
CA ARG A 12 15.08 2.91 1.86
C ARG A 12 14.38 2.13 2.96
N ILE A 13 15.16 1.45 3.83
CA ILE A 13 14.62 0.70 4.96
C ILE A 13 13.97 1.66 5.97
N PHE A 14 14.63 2.77 6.31
CA PHE A 14 14.05 3.77 7.21
C PHE A 14 12.76 4.38 6.66
N HIS A 15 12.73 4.72 5.38
CA HIS A 15 11.53 5.19 4.67
C HIS A 15 10.41 4.16 4.75
N ALA A 16 10.69 2.89 4.43
CA ALA A 16 9.69 1.83 4.46
C ALA A 16 9.14 1.59 5.87
N ILE A 17 10.00 1.52 6.88
CA ILE A 17 9.58 1.27 8.28
C ILE A 17 8.73 2.44 8.79
N THR A 18 9.15 3.69 8.54
CA THR A 18 8.39 4.85 9.01
C THR A 18 7.08 5.01 8.26
N PHE A 19 7.05 4.72 6.95
CA PHE A 19 5.83 4.65 6.16
C PHE A 19 4.85 3.62 6.74
N GLU A 20 5.32 2.41 7.04
CA GLU A 20 4.48 1.34 7.56
C GLU A 20 3.97 1.68 8.97
N PHE A 21 4.82 2.27 9.81
CA PHE A 21 4.45 2.70 11.16
C PHE A 21 3.29 3.71 11.13
N PHE A 22 3.41 4.76 10.32
CA PHE A 22 2.34 5.76 10.20
C PHE A 22 1.08 5.18 9.56
N ALA A 23 1.22 4.29 8.57
CA ALA A 23 0.09 3.57 7.98
C ALA A 23 -0.72 2.84 9.05
N ILE A 24 -0.08 2.02 9.88
CA ILE A 24 -0.73 1.27 10.96
C ILE A 24 -1.40 2.21 11.96
N VAL A 25 -0.71 3.30 12.37
CA VAL A 25 -1.27 4.29 13.31
C VAL A 25 -2.53 4.93 12.72
N PHE A 26 -2.50 5.38 11.47
CA PHE A 26 -3.68 6.00 10.85
C PHE A 26 -4.83 5.02 10.65
N THR A 27 -4.55 3.80 10.19
CA THR A 27 -5.58 2.76 10.06
C THR A 27 -6.20 2.43 11.41
N MET A 28 -5.41 2.39 12.49
CA MET A 28 -5.91 2.21 13.85
C MET A 28 -6.82 3.37 14.27
N LEU A 29 -6.41 4.62 14.07
CA LEU A 29 -7.21 5.80 14.42
C LEU A 29 -8.54 5.82 13.65
N ILE A 30 -8.49 5.59 12.34
CA ILE A 30 -9.68 5.47 11.48
C ILE A 30 -10.60 4.36 12.01
N GLY A 31 -10.05 3.19 12.33
CA GLY A 31 -10.82 2.06 12.83
C GLY A 31 -11.48 2.30 14.19
N ILE A 32 -10.85 3.08 15.07
CA ILE A 32 -11.44 3.46 16.36
C ILE A 32 -12.54 4.50 16.16
N PHE A 33 -12.25 5.59 15.47
CA PHE A 33 -13.15 6.75 15.39
C PHE A 33 -14.31 6.57 14.40
N ILE A 34 -14.07 5.88 13.28
CA ILE A 34 -15.06 5.73 12.21
C ILE A 34 -15.79 4.40 12.34
N LEU A 35 -15.07 3.31 12.62
CA LEU A 35 -15.65 1.97 12.63
C LEU A 35 -16.06 1.50 14.04
N ASN A 36 -15.79 2.27 15.10
CA ASN A 36 -16.05 1.91 16.49
C ASN A 36 -15.51 0.52 16.88
N LYS A 37 -14.37 0.13 16.32
CA LYS A 37 -13.72 -1.17 16.61
C LYS A 37 -12.53 -0.99 17.55
N PRO A 38 -12.18 -2.02 18.34
CA PRO A 38 -11.03 -1.96 19.24
C PRO A 38 -9.72 -1.70 18.49
N ALA A 39 -8.89 -0.82 19.05
CA ALA A 39 -7.58 -0.44 18.52
C ALA A 39 -6.69 -1.66 18.18
N GLY A 40 -6.63 -2.63 19.10
CA GLY A 40 -5.83 -3.83 18.92
C GLY A 40 -6.27 -4.68 17.72
N SER A 41 -7.58 -4.84 17.51
CA SER A 41 -8.11 -5.57 16.36
C SER A 41 -7.79 -4.85 15.05
N MET A 42 -7.86 -3.52 15.02
CA MET A 42 -7.55 -2.73 13.83
C MET A 42 -6.06 -2.72 13.49
N GLY A 43 -5.19 -2.69 14.50
CA GLY A 43 -3.75 -2.82 14.31
C GLY A 43 -3.37 -4.19 13.71
N ILE A 44 -3.93 -5.27 14.26
CA ILE A 44 -3.71 -6.63 13.73
C ILE A 44 -4.23 -6.75 12.29
N LEU A 45 -5.43 -6.24 12.03
CA LEU A 45 -6.01 -6.25 10.68
C LEU A 45 -5.15 -5.49 9.68
N SER A 46 -4.65 -4.30 10.04
CA SER A 46 -3.76 -3.49 9.20
C SER A 46 -2.49 -4.25 8.83
N VAL A 47 -1.86 -4.92 9.78
CA VAL A 47 -0.67 -5.75 9.53
C VAL A 47 -1.01 -6.93 8.61
N LEU A 48 -2.14 -7.61 8.84
CA LEU A 48 -2.59 -8.72 7.99
C LEU A 48 -2.86 -8.27 6.54
N ILE A 49 -3.52 -7.13 6.36
CA ILE A 49 -3.75 -6.52 5.04
C ILE A 49 -2.43 -6.19 4.38
N SER A 50 -1.50 -5.54 5.08
CA SER A 50 -0.20 -5.16 4.53
C SER A 50 0.64 -6.37 4.09
N VAL A 51 0.72 -7.41 4.93
CA VAL A 51 1.44 -8.65 4.59
C VAL A 51 0.79 -9.35 3.39
N THR A 52 -0.55 -9.44 3.39
CA THR A 52 -1.29 -10.04 2.27
C THR A 52 -1.06 -9.26 0.98
N ALA A 53 -1.10 -7.93 1.04
CA ALA A 53 -0.84 -7.06 -0.11
C ALA A 53 0.59 -7.21 -0.63
N LEU A 54 1.59 -7.28 0.26
CA LEU A 54 2.98 -7.51 -0.13
C LEU A 54 3.16 -8.87 -0.84
N LEU A 55 2.59 -9.93 -0.28
CA LEU A 55 2.67 -11.27 -0.87
C LEU A 55 1.96 -11.32 -2.23
N LEU A 56 0.74 -10.78 -2.31
CA LEU A 56 0.00 -10.70 -3.57
C LEU A 56 0.74 -9.85 -4.59
N ASN A 57 1.38 -8.76 -4.20
CA ASN A 57 2.19 -7.93 -5.09
C ASN A 57 3.34 -8.73 -5.70
N ILE A 58 4.09 -9.49 -4.89
CA ILE A 58 5.18 -10.33 -5.38
C ILE A 58 4.67 -11.41 -6.33
N VAL A 59 3.61 -12.15 -5.92
CA VAL A 59 3.07 -13.27 -6.70
C VAL A 59 2.42 -12.77 -8.00
N PHE A 60 1.64 -11.70 -7.94
CA PHE A 60 0.96 -11.12 -9.09
C PHE A 60 1.97 -10.56 -10.09
N ASN A 61 2.97 -9.79 -9.63
CA ASN A 61 4.01 -9.27 -10.51
C ASN A 61 4.77 -10.41 -11.18
N TRP A 62 5.14 -11.46 -10.44
CA TRP A 62 5.84 -12.61 -11.00
C TRP A 62 5.01 -13.35 -12.06
N LEU A 63 3.72 -13.58 -11.80
CA LEU A 63 2.83 -14.22 -12.76
C LEU A 63 2.61 -13.33 -13.99
N PHE A 64 2.40 -12.03 -13.80
CA PHE A 64 2.15 -11.09 -14.87
C PHE A 64 3.39 -10.87 -15.75
N ASP A 65 4.58 -10.86 -15.15
CA ASP A 65 5.85 -10.81 -15.88
C ASP A 65 6.06 -12.06 -16.75
N ARG A 66 5.57 -13.22 -16.31
CA ARG A 66 5.64 -14.47 -17.08
C ARG A 66 4.66 -14.52 -18.24
N VAL A 67 3.47 -13.95 -18.09
CA VAL A 67 2.43 -13.90 -19.14
C VAL A 67 2.71 -12.78 -20.14
N PHE A 68 3.14 -11.61 -19.66
CA PHE A 68 3.46 -10.45 -20.47
C PHE A 68 4.93 -10.05 -20.22
N PRO A 69 5.89 -10.66 -20.93
CA PRO A 69 7.29 -10.27 -20.81
C PRO A 69 7.52 -8.85 -21.36
N PHE A 70 8.57 -8.19 -20.86
CA PHE A 70 8.98 -6.89 -21.38
C PHE A 70 9.45 -7.03 -22.83
N VAL A 71 8.90 -6.20 -23.73
CA VAL A 71 9.35 -6.12 -25.12
C VAL A 71 10.11 -4.80 -25.27
N ASN A 72 11.40 -4.86 -25.58
CA ASN A 72 12.29 -3.68 -25.73
C ASN A 72 12.36 -2.75 -24.50
N GLY A 73 12.20 -3.29 -23.30
CA GLY A 73 12.31 -2.54 -22.05
C GLY A 73 11.08 -1.69 -21.69
N ASP A 74 10.05 -1.65 -22.54
CA ASP A 74 8.84 -0.89 -22.30
C ASP A 74 7.57 -1.74 -22.39
N ARG A 75 6.64 -1.51 -21.45
CA ARG A 75 5.28 -2.06 -21.51
C ARG A 75 4.33 -1.01 -22.10
N PRO A 76 3.54 -1.33 -23.14
CA PRO A 76 2.54 -0.42 -23.69
C PRO A 76 1.51 -0.03 -22.62
N VAL A 77 0.97 1.19 -22.72
CA VAL A 77 0.04 1.77 -21.73
C VAL A 77 -1.14 0.84 -21.43
N LYS A 78 -1.67 0.14 -22.46
CA LYS A 78 -2.75 -0.84 -22.31
C LYS A 78 -2.40 -1.99 -21.36
N ILE A 79 -1.17 -2.50 -21.42
CA ILE A 79 -0.70 -3.58 -20.54
C ILE A 79 -0.48 -3.04 -19.12
N ARG A 80 -0.03 -1.78 -18.97
CA ARG A 80 0.09 -1.14 -17.65
C ARG A 80 -1.27 -0.95 -16.98
N MET A 81 -2.29 -0.53 -17.74
CA MET A 81 -3.67 -0.43 -17.24
C MET A 81 -4.22 -1.81 -16.86
N LEU A 82 -4.03 -2.82 -17.70
CA LEU A 82 -4.43 -4.19 -17.39
C LEU A 82 -3.76 -4.72 -16.12
N HIS A 83 -2.46 -4.44 -15.95
CA HIS A 83 -1.71 -4.77 -14.74
C HIS A 83 -2.33 -4.11 -13.51
N ALA A 84 -2.53 -2.80 -13.55
CA ALA A 84 -3.07 -2.04 -12.41
C ALA A 84 -4.48 -2.53 -12.03
N ILE A 85 -5.37 -2.68 -13.02
CA ILE A 85 -6.75 -3.15 -12.78
C ILE A 85 -6.75 -4.59 -12.27
N GLY A 86 -5.92 -5.47 -12.85
CA GLY A 86 -5.82 -6.86 -12.42
C GLY A 86 -5.25 -7.01 -11.01
N PHE A 87 -4.23 -6.21 -10.67
CA PHE A 87 -3.64 -6.20 -9.34
C PHE A 87 -4.65 -5.72 -8.30
N GLU A 88 -5.31 -4.59 -8.57
CA GLU A 88 -6.33 -4.02 -7.68
C GLU A 88 -7.51 -4.99 -7.50
N GLY A 89 -7.98 -5.59 -8.59
CA GLY A 89 -9.05 -6.59 -8.53
C GLY A 89 -8.66 -7.82 -7.72
N THR A 90 -7.43 -8.29 -7.85
CA THR A 90 -6.90 -9.43 -7.06
C THR A 90 -6.78 -9.05 -5.59
N LEU A 91 -6.30 -7.85 -5.27
CA LEU A 91 -6.23 -7.33 -3.91
C LEU A 91 -7.62 -7.36 -3.27
N VAL A 92 -8.60 -6.69 -3.87
CA VAL A 92 -9.98 -6.62 -3.37
C VAL A 92 -10.59 -8.01 -3.15
N LEU A 93 -10.32 -8.96 -4.05
CA LEU A 93 -10.82 -10.33 -3.95
C LEU A 93 -10.32 -11.07 -2.70
N PHE A 94 -9.13 -10.73 -2.19
CA PHE A 94 -8.55 -11.35 -0.99
C PHE A 94 -8.75 -10.50 0.27
N THR A 95 -8.63 -9.17 0.18
CA THR A 95 -8.73 -8.27 1.33
C THR A 95 -10.17 -8.15 1.82
N VAL A 96 -11.17 -8.07 0.93
CA VAL A 96 -12.58 -7.90 1.33
C VAL A 96 -13.10 -9.10 2.15
N PRO A 97 -12.93 -10.37 1.73
CA PRO A 97 -13.34 -11.50 2.56
C PRO A 97 -12.59 -11.54 3.89
N MET A 98 -11.31 -11.16 3.91
CA MET A 98 -10.51 -11.11 5.12
C MET A 98 -11.03 -10.05 6.11
N ILE A 99 -11.34 -8.84 5.62
CA ILE A 99 -11.93 -7.76 6.43
C ILE A 99 -13.30 -8.17 6.95
N ALA A 100 -14.16 -8.73 6.09
CA ALA A 100 -15.49 -9.19 6.48
C ALA A 100 -15.42 -10.25 7.58
N PHE A 101 -14.55 -11.23 7.42
CA PHE A 101 -14.34 -12.30 8.40
C PHE A 101 -13.78 -11.76 9.72
N PHE A 102 -12.74 -10.91 9.66
CA PHE A 102 -12.04 -10.45 10.86
C PHE A 102 -12.85 -9.42 11.66
N LEU A 103 -13.53 -8.49 10.98
CA LEU A 103 -14.36 -7.47 11.63
C LEU A 103 -15.79 -7.92 11.91
N LYS A 104 -16.18 -9.11 11.43
CA LYS A 104 -17.54 -9.66 11.50
C LYS A 104 -18.57 -8.70 10.91
N VAL A 105 -18.30 -8.20 9.71
CA VAL A 105 -19.16 -7.28 8.96
C VAL A 105 -19.63 -7.94 7.67
N THR A 106 -20.63 -7.37 7.01
CA THR A 106 -21.08 -7.92 5.72
C THR A 106 -20.02 -7.71 4.64
N LEU A 107 -20.08 -8.49 3.55
CA LEU A 107 -19.17 -8.30 2.41
C LEU A 107 -19.29 -6.90 1.79
N ILE A 108 -20.49 -6.31 1.82
CA ILE A 108 -20.74 -4.95 1.31
C ILE A 108 -20.04 -3.93 2.21
N ASP A 109 -20.19 -4.05 3.53
CA ASP A 109 -19.52 -3.16 4.48
C ASP A 109 -18.00 -3.27 4.37
N ALA A 110 -17.48 -4.50 4.27
CA ALA A 110 -16.05 -4.75 4.07
C ALA A 110 -15.54 -4.14 2.76
N PHE A 111 -16.31 -4.24 1.68
CA PHE A 111 -15.98 -3.60 0.41
C PHE A 111 -15.98 -2.06 0.51
N MET A 112 -16.92 -1.46 1.25
CA MET A 112 -16.91 -0.01 1.51
C MET A 112 -15.71 0.42 2.36
N ILE A 113 -15.34 -0.37 3.37
CA ILE A 113 -14.13 -0.14 4.18
C ILE A 113 -12.88 -0.21 3.30
N GLU A 114 -12.79 -1.21 2.42
CA GLU A 114 -11.68 -1.37 1.48
C GLU A 114 -11.56 -0.17 0.54
N ILE A 115 -12.66 0.30 -0.06
CA ILE A 115 -12.65 1.53 -0.88
C ILE A 115 -12.16 2.73 -0.07
N GLY A 116 -12.63 2.86 1.18
CA GLY A 116 -12.17 3.91 2.09
C GLY A 116 -10.66 3.85 2.34
N PHE A 117 -10.12 2.65 2.57
CA PHE A 117 -8.69 2.44 2.71
C PHE A 117 -7.92 2.72 1.43
N LEU A 118 -8.38 2.26 0.27
CA LEU A 118 -7.73 2.53 -1.02
C LEU A 118 -7.60 4.03 -1.28
N ILE A 119 -8.69 4.78 -1.10
CA ILE A 119 -8.70 6.23 -1.25
C ILE A 119 -7.74 6.88 -0.24
N PHE A 120 -7.82 6.49 1.04
CA PHE A 120 -6.94 7.00 2.08
C PHE A 120 -5.46 6.74 1.77
N PHE A 121 -5.11 5.51 1.42
CA PHE A 121 -3.74 5.09 1.12
C PHE A 121 -3.19 5.78 -0.13
N LEU A 122 -4.03 6.07 -1.13
CA LEU A 122 -3.64 6.83 -2.32
C LEU A 122 -3.14 8.23 -1.95
N PHE A 123 -3.93 8.98 -1.17
CA PHE A 123 -3.55 10.32 -0.71
C PHE A 123 -2.40 10.29 0.29
N TYR A 124 -2.44 9.35 1.23
CA TYR A 124 -1.40 9.15 2.23
C TYR A 124 -0.04 8.86 1.58
N THR A 125 0.01 7.94 0.62
CA THR A 125 1.24 7.56 -0.07
C THR A 125 1.84 8.74 -0.83
N TYR A 126 1.01 9.52 -1.52
CA TYR A 126 1.45 10.72 -2.19
C TYR A 126 2.02 11.76 -1.20
N LEU A 127 1.27 12.08 -0.15
CA LEU A 127 1.64 13.11 0.83
C LEU A 127 2.91 12.72 1.60
N TYR A 128 2.99 11.47 2.06
CA TYR A 128 4.16 10.96 2.76
C TYR A 128 5.41 11.04 1.88
N ASN A 129 5.34 10.56 0.64
CA ASN A 129 6.47 10.62 -0.28
C ASN A 129 6.92 12.07 -0.56
N TRP A 130 5.96 12.98 -0.76
CA TRP A 130 6.25 14.40 -0.96
C TRP A 130 6.92 15.05 0.26
N LEU A 131 6.40 14.80 1.46
CA LEU A 131 6.98 15.30 2.71
C LEU A 131 8.37 14.73 2.95
N TYR A 132 8.57 13.43 2.75
CA TYR A 132 9.86 12.77 2.89
C TYR A 132 10.90 13.38 1.94
N ASP A 133 10.54 13.58 0.67
CA ASP A 133 11.43 14.20 -0.31
C ASP A 133 11.76 15.66 0.05
N LYS A 134 10.82 16.41 0.61
CA LYS A 134 11.04 17.78 1.08
C LYS A 134 12.02 17.81 2.27
N VAL A 135 11.81 16.94 3.26
CA VAL A 135 12.67 16.81 4.45
C VAL A 135 14.08 16.36 4.03
N ARG A 136 14.18 15.35 3.17
CA ARG A 136 15.45 14.88 2.60
C ARG A 136 16.21 16.01 1.91
N ARG A 137 15.52 16.81 1.08
CA ARG A 137 16.13 17.97 0.40
C ARG A 137 16.64 19.03 1.37
N GLN A 138 16.01 19.21 2.53
CA GLN A 138 16.47 20.14 3.55
C GLN A 138 17.69 19.60 4.30
N ILE A 139 17.68 18.32 4.67
CA ILE A 139 18.80 17.67 5.40
C ILE A 139 20.05 17.56 4.52
N VAL A 140 19.91 17.26 3.22
CA VAL A 140 21.06 17.14 2.29
C VAL A 140 21.61 18.52 1.87
N LYS A 141 20.83 19.59 2.02
CA LYS A 141 21.29 20.97 1.76
C LYS A 141 21.95 21.64 2.97
N ALA A 142 21.67 21.15 4.17
CA ALA A 142 22.30 21.58 5.43
C ALA A 142 23.66 20.90 5.61
#